data_AF-A0A562GPV0-F1
#
_entry.id   AF-A0A562GPV0-F1
#
_cell.length_a   1.000
_cell.length_b   1.000
_cell.length_c   1.000
_cell.angle_alpha   90.00
_cell.angle_beta   90.00
_cell.angle_gamma   90.00
#
_symmetry.space_group_name_H-M   'P 1'
#
loop_
_entity.id
_entity.type
_entity.pdbx_description
1 polymer ?
#
loop_
_entity_poly.entity_id
_entity_poly.type
_entity_poly.pdbx_seq_one_letter_code
_entity_poly.pdbx_strand_id
1 'polypeptide(L)' 'MGKATDRMISYAEQLLGQLGYDRDNYDFDSMTYEEVRDLIDELKDERGY' A
#
# COMPACT_ATOMS: atom_id res chain seq x y z
N MET A 1 4.28 12.67 -12.51
CA MET A 1 4.07 11.59 -11.53
C MET A 1 5.19 11.63 -10.50
N GLY A 2 4.88 11.79 -9.23
CA GLY A 2 5.84 11.64 -8.13
C GLY A 2 5.83 10.19 -7.63
N LYS A 3 6.96 9.73 -7.09
CA LYS A 3 7.01 8.46 -6.37
C LYS A 3 6.10 8.51 -5.15
N ALA A 4 5.61 7.36 -4.70
CA ALA A 4 4.94 7.26 -3.43
C ALA A 4 5.86 7.77 -2.30
N THR A 5 5.29 8.43 -1.31
CA THR A 5 6.07 8.89 -0.16
C THR A 5 6.30 7.72 0.79
N ASP A 6 7.44 7.74 1.50
CA ASP A 6 7.78 6.70 2.50
C ASP A 6 6.66 6.48 3.52
N ARG A 7 5.90 7.54 3.84
CA ARG A 7 4.76 7.47 4.75
C ARG A 7 3.58 6.66 4.19
N MET A 8 3.32 6.74 2.89
CA MET A 8 2.29 5.93 2.23
C MET A 8 2.73 4.48 2.13
N ILE A 9 3.98 4.24 1.75
CA ILE A 9 4.56 2.89 1.65
C ILE A 9 4.46 2.20 3.01
N SER A 10 4.92 2.86 4.08
CA SER A 10 4.84 2.30 5.44
C SER A 10 3.40 2.04 5.90
N TYR A 11 2.44 2.87 5.47
CA TYR A 11 1.02 2.66 5.79
C TYR A 11 0.43 1.47 5.03
N ALA A 12 0.77 1.32 3.74
CA ALA A 12 0.38 0.17 2.93
C ALA A 12 0.99 -1.13 3.49
N GLU A 13 2.28 -1.14 3.86
CA GLU A 13 2.93 -2.29 4.50
C GLU A 13 2.24 -2.70 5.81
N GLN A 14 1.84 -1.74 6.64
CA GLN A 14 1.09 -2.02 7.86
C GLN A 14 -0.28 -2.63 7.56
N LEU A 15 -0.99 -2.12 6.56
CA LEU A 15 -2.28 -2.66 6.14
C LEU A 15 -2.15 -4.08 5.62
N LEU A 16 -1.18 -4.34 4.74
CA LEU A 16 -0.86 -5.66 4.23
C LEU A 16 -0.57 -6.64 5.37
N GLY A 17 0.30 -6.26 6.31
CA GLY A 17 0.63 -7.08 7.47
C GLY A 17 -0.57 -7.37 8.39
N GLN A 18 -1.53 -6.45 8.49
CA GLN A 18 -2.76 -6.63 9.27
C GLN A 18 -3.76 -7.56 8.58
N LEU A 19 -3.81 -7.53 7.25
CA LEU A 19 -4.67 -8.41 6.45
C LEU A 19 -4.02 -9.80 6.21
N GLY A 20 -2.73 -9.94 6.53
CA GLY A 20 -1.98 -11.18 6.34
C GLY A 20 -1.41 -11.35 4.93
N TYR A 21 -1.35 -10.26 4.14
CA TYR A 21 -0.68 -10.25 2.86
C TYR A 21 0.83 -10.16 3.03
N ASP A 22 1.55 -10.82 2.13
CA ASP A 22 2.99 -10.74 2.06
C ASP A 22 3.42 -9.45 1.36
N ARG A 23 4.14 -8.59 2.08
CA ARG A 23 4.66 -7.32 1.56
C ARG A 23 5.66 -7.51 0.42
N ASP A 24 6.34 -8.65 0.37
CA ASP A 24 7.32 -8.96 -0.68
C ASP A 24 6.64 -9.20 -2.05
N ASN A 25 5.32 -9.37 -2.09
CA ASN A 25 4.54 -9.38 -3.33
C ASN A 25 4.29 -7.97 -3.92
N TYR A 26 4.61 -6.91 -3.19
CA TYR A 26 4.32 -5.52 -3.61
C TYR A 26 5.61 -4.72 -3.75
N ASP A 27 5.92 -4.29 -4.98
CA ASP A 27 7.11 -3.48 -5.27
C ASP A 27 6.81 -1.98 -5.11
N PHE A 28 6.80 -1.52 -3.86
CA PHE A 28 6.56 -0.12 -3.51
C PHE A 28 7.59 0.86 -4.08
N ASP A 29 8.79 0.39 -4.43
CA ASP A 29 9.87 1.22 -4.97
C ASP A 29 9.63 1.57 -6.46
N SER A 30 8.96 0.66 -7.16
CA SER A 30 8.52 0.82 -8.55
C SER A 30 7.12 1.42 -8.67
N MET A 31 6.28 1.36 -7.63
CA MET A 31 4.94 1.94 -7.65
C MET A 31 4.95 3.47 -7.58
N THR A 32 4.05 4.07 -8.35
CA THR A 32 3.78 5.50 -8.31
C THR A 32 2.91 5.87 -7.10
N TYR A 33 2.85 7.17 -6.80
CA TYR A 33 1.96 7.69 -5.75
C TYR A 33 0.50 7.24 -5.93
N GLU A 34 0.00 7.24 -7.17
CA GLU A 34 -1.38 6.86 -7.48
C GLU A 34 -1.61 5.37 -7.23
N GLU A 35 -0.69 4.51 -7.68
CA GLU A 35 -0.79 3.06 -7.45
C GLU A 35 -0.75 2.69 -5.96
N VAL A 36 0.13 3.32 -5.17
CA VAL A 36 0.17 3.07 -3.72
C VAL A 36 -1.09 3.60 -3.04
N ARG A 37 -1.64 4.73 -3.51
CA ARG A 37 -2.90 5.26 -2.99
C ARG A 37 -4.05 4.30 -3.26
N ASP A 38 -4.19 3.83 -4.48
CA ASP A 38 -5.26 2.92 -4.88
C ASP A 38 -5.16 1.61 -4.10
N LEU A 39 -3.95 1.06 -3.94
CA LEU A 39 -3.70 -0.10 -3.08
C LEU A 39 -4.15 0.14 -1.63
N ILE A 40 -3.79 1.29 -1.05
CA ILE A 40 -4.21 1.63 0.31
C ILE A 40 -5.73 1.69 0.43
N ASP A 41 -6.42 2.27 -0.54
CA ASP A 41 -7.88 2.40 -0.53
C ASP A 41 -8.55 1.01 -0.69
N GLU A 42 -8.03 0.13 -1.56
CA GLU A 42 -8.48 -1.27 -1.65
C GLU A 42 -8.27 -2.03 -0.33
N LEU A 43 -7.09 -1.90 0.29
CA LEU A 43 -6.79 -2.54 1.57
C LEU A 43 -7.68 -2.02 2.71
N LYS A 44 -8.10 -0.75 2.69
CA LYS A 44 -9.06 -0.21 3.67
C LYS A 44 -10.46 -0.77 3.44
N ASP A 45 -10.91 -0.80 2.19
CA ASP A 45 -12.22 -1.35 1.81
C ASP A 45 -12.32 -2.82 2.24
N GLU A 46 -11.29 -3.61 1.98
CA GLU A 46 -11.25 -5.03 2.38
C GLU A 46 -11.24 -5.19 3.91
N ARG A 47 -10.56 -4.29 4.61
CA ARG A 47 -10.55 -4.25 6.08
C ARG A 47 -11.89 -3.77 6.67
N GLY A 48 -12.81 -3.26 5.85
CA GLY A 48 -14.13 -2.78 6.25
C GLY A 48 -14.16 -1.38 6.87
N TYR A 49 -13.24 -0.49 6.44
CA TYR A 49 -13.15 0.90 6.89
C TYR A 49 -13.98 1.89 6.07
#